data_AF-A0A2S8SX78-F1
#
_entry.id   AF-A0A2S8SX78-F1
#
_cell.length_a   1.000
_cell.length_b   1.000
_cell.length_c   1.000
_cell.angle_alpha   90.00
_cell.angle_beta   90.00
_cell.angle_gamma   90.00
#
_symmetry.space_group_name_H-M   'P 1'
#
loop_
_entity.id
_entity.type
_entity.pdbx_description
1 polymer ?
#
loop_
_entity_poly.entity_id
_entity_poly.type
_entity_poly.pdbx_seq_one_letter_code
_entity_poly.pdbx_strand_id
1 'polypeptide(L)'
;MHANINAAVKHCPLLSLDVHEDGLHRISRSGIDKGSLWIRIKVTGYSICITGEVKVLMSNFIRTHFGSESSVIQGKIYWHNISNIGDVSKIIHRFGEP
;
A
#
# COMPACT_ATOMS: atom_id res chain seq x y z
N MET A 1 -10.91 0.45 10.95
CA MET A 1 -9.83 0.06 10.00
C MET A 1 -9.49 1.19 9.03
N HIS A 2 -10.44 1.74 8.25
CA HIS A 2 -10.21 2.90 7.37
C HIS A 2 -9.55 4.11 8.07
N ALA A 3 -10.00 4.44 9.30
CA ALA A 3 -9.43 5.54 10.09
C ALA A 3 -7.91 5.41 10.35
N ASN A 4 -7.40 4.17 10.44
CA ASN A 4 -5.99 3.92 10.73
C ASN A 4 -5.10 4.12 9.49
N ILE A 5 -5.61 3.83 8.29
CA ILE A 5 -4.91 4.10 7.03
C ILE A 5 -4.83 5.61 6.81
N ASN A 6 -5.94 6.33 6.99
CA ASN A 6 -5.97 7.78 6.86
C ASN A 6 -5.02 8.46 7.87
N ALA A 7 -5.02 8.01 9.12
CA ALA A 7 -4.09 8.51 10.13
C ALA A 7 -2.62 8.31 9.72
N ALA A 8 -2.24 7.12 9.25
CA ALA A 8 -0.88 6.84 8.80
C ALA A 8 -0.47 7.74 7.61
N VAL A 9 -1.37 7.97 6.64
CA VAL A 9 -1.09 8.86 5.50
C VAL A 9 -0.94 10.32 5.93
N LYS A 10 -1.76 10.80 6.88
CA LYS A 10 -1.68 12.19 7.38
C LYS A 10 -0.34 12.53 8.03
N HIS A 11 0.41 11.55 8.51
CA HIS A 11 1.75 11.76 9.05
C HIS A 11 2.84 11.86 7.98
N CYS A 12 2.51 11.64 6.71
CA CYS A 12 3.45 11.67 5.60
C CYS A 12 3.10 12.82 4.64
N PRO A 13 3.80 13.98 4.69
CA PRO A 13 3.42 15.16 3.92
C PRO A 13 3.52 14.99 2.41
N LEU A 14 4.29 14.00 1.94
CA LEU A 14 4.42 13.68 0.53
C LEU A 14 3.30 12.78 0.00
N LEU A 15 2.45 12.24 0.86
CA LEU A 15 1.44 11.26 0.46
C LEU A 15 0.05 11.88 0.33
N SER A 16 -0.70 11.43 -0.67
CA SER A 16 -2.13 11.71 -0.81
C SER A 16 -2.92 10.41 -0.78
N LEU A 17 -4.15 10.47 -0.26
CA LEU A 17 -5.04 9.31 -0.12
C LEU A 17 -6.35 9.57 -0.87
N ASP A 18 -6.67 8.69 -1.82
CA ASP A 18 -7.97 8.59 -2.46
C ASP A 18 -8.65 7.29 -2.02
N VAL A 19 -9.93 7.33 -1.63
CA VAL A 19 -10.69 6.15 -1.23
C VAL A 19 -11.81 5.90 -2.23
N HIS A 20 -11.82 4.72 -2.83
CA HIS A 20 -12.81 4.30 -3.82
C HIS A 20 -14.05 3.68 -3.14
N GLU A 21 -15.17 3.63 -3.86
CA GLU A 21 -16.47 3.14 -3.35
C GLU A 21 -16.44 1.70 -2.84
N ASP A 22 -15.54 0.86 -3.36
CA ASP A 22 -15.33 -0.53 -2.95
C ASP A 22 -14.43 -0.68 -1.71
N GLY A 23 -14.05 0.44 -1.08
CA GLY A 23 -13.15 0.47 0.07
C GLY A 23 -11.67 0.26 -0.29
N LEU A 24 -11.33 0.36 -1.58
CA LEU A 24 -9.95 0.36 -2.04
C LEU A 24 -9.31 1.74 -1.82
N HIS A 25 -8.19 1.76 -1.12
CA HIS A 25 -7.42 2.97 -0.84
C HIS A 25 -6.29 3.07 -1.85
N ARG A 26 -6.19 4.20 -2.53
CA ARG A 26 -5.06 4.55 -3.37
C ARG A 26 -4.21 5.60 -2.65
N ILE A 27 -2.94 5.32 -2.49
CA ILE A 27 -1.96 6.22 -1.91
C ILE A 27 -0.97 6.59 -3.00
N SER A 28 -0.92 7.89 -3.32
CA SER A 28 0.04 8.47 -4.27
C SER A 28 1.10 9.25 -3.49
N ARG A 29 2.29 9.44 -4.09
CA ARG A 29 3.40 10.19 -3.50
C ARG A 29 3.81 11.32 -4.43
N SER A 30 3.98 12.53 -3.89
CA SER A 30 4.52 13.67 -4.62
C SER A 30 5.90 13.32 -5.21
N GLY A 31 6.10 13.65 -6.48
CA GLY A 31 7.32 13.30 -7.22
C GLY A 31 7.33 11.89 -7.83
N ILE A 32 6.21 11.15 -7.75
CA ILE A 32 5.99 9.92 -8.50
C ILE A 32 4.79 10.11 -9.43
N ASP A 33 5.04 10.13 -10.73
CA ASP A 33 4.01 10.43 -11.73
C ASP A 33 3.21 9.18 -12.10
N LYS A 34 3.86 8.01 -12.09
CA LYS A 34 3.24 6.76 -12.55
C LYS A 34 3.20 5.73 -11.44
N GLY A 35 1.97 5.43 -11.00
CA GLY A 35 1.68 4.34 -10.09
C GLY A 35 1.41 4.79 -8.66
N SER A 36 0.95 3.84 -7.85
CA SER A 36 0.46 4.07 -6.50
C SER A 36 0.63 2.82 -5.64
N LEU A 37 0.59 3.03 -4.32
CA LEU A 37 0.34 2.00 -3.34
C LEU A 37 -1.18 1.86 -3.17
N TRP A 38 -1.68 0.65 -3.31
CA TRP A 38 -3.09 0.30 -3.20
C TRP A 38 -3.30 -0.56 -1.96
N ILE A 39 -4.33 -0.29 -1.17
CA ILE A 39 -4.67 -1.05 0.04
C ILE A 39 -6.16 -1.38 0.02
N ARG A 40 -6.46 -2.67 -0.07
CA ARG A 40 -7.80 -3.23 0.09
C ARG A 40 -7.95 -3.78 1.49
N ILE A 41 -9.01 -3.39 2.18
CA ILE A 41 -9.36 -3.94 3.49
C ILE A 41 -10.17 -5.23 3.27
N LYS A 42 -9.83 -6.30 4.00
CA LYS A 42 -10.51 -7.60 3.96
C LYS A 42 -11.02 -7.94 5.38
N VAL A 43 -11.95 -8.88 5.47
CA VAL A 43 -12.44 -9.39 6.76
C VAL A 43 -11.28 -9.94 7.62
N THR A 44 -10.32 -10.60 6.99
CA THR A 44 -9.20 -11.29 7.66
C THR A 44 -7.89 -10.49 7.65
N GLY A 45 -7.89 -9.23 7.21
CA GLY A 45 -6.68 -8.40 7.15
C GLY A 45 -6.70 -7.40 6.01
N TYR A 46 -5.59 -7.30 5.28
CA TYR A 46 -5.40 -6.32 4.21
C TYR A 46 -4.77 -6.99 3.00
N SER A 47 -5.01 -6.43 1.82
CA SER A 47 -4.22 -6.72 0.63
C SER A 47 -3.65 -5.46 0.10
N ILE A 48 -2.34 -5.49 -0.17
CA ILE A 48 -1.63 -4.35 -0.73
C ILE A 48 -1.16 -4.66 -2.14
N CYS A 49 -1.12 -3.64 -2.99
CA CYS A 49 -0.51 -3.73 -4.30
C CYS A 49 0.30 -2.47 -4.58
N ILE A 50 1.45 -2.61 -5.23
CA ILE A 50 2.26 -1.50 -5.69
C ILE A 50 2.31 -1.52 -7.22
N THR A 51 2.23 -0.35 -7.84
CA THR A 51 2.14 -0.20 -9.30
C THR A 51 3.11 0.87 -9.81
N GLY A 52 3.45 0.80 -11.10
CA GLY A 52 4.34 1.79 -11.74
C GLY A 52 5.71 1.94 -11.06
N GLU A 53 6.16 3.17 -10.93
CA GLU A 53 7.43 3.56 -10.31
C GLU A 53 7.50 3.22 -8.82
N VAL A 54 6.34 3.18 -8.13
CA VAL A 54 6.26 2.72 -6.74
C VAL A 54 6.78 1.29 -6.60
N LYS A 55 6.65 0.44 -7.64
CA LYS A 55 7.24 -0.90 -7.59
C LYS A 55 8.76 -0.84 -7.45
N VAL A 56 9.44 0.02 -8.19
CA VAL A 56 10.90 0.12 -8.13
C VAL A 56 11.33 0.54 -6.73
N LEU A 57 10.60 1.46 -6.11
CA LEU A 57 10.89 1.98 -4.78
C LEU A 57 10.61 0.96 -3.65
N MET A 58 9.47 0.26 -3.75
CA MET A 58 8.91 -0.50 -2.62
C MET A 58 9.04 -2.02 -2.73
N SER A 59 9.29 -2.58 -3.93
CA SER A 59 9.27 -4.05 -4.11
C SER A 59 10.27 -4.77 -3.22
N ASN A 60 11.49 -4.23 -3.07
CA ASN A 60 12.50 -4.86 -2.23
C ASN A 60 12.07 -4.84 -0.75
N PHE A 61 11.60 -3.70 -0.27
CA PHE A 61 11.12 -3.55 1.10
C PHE A 61 9.99 -4.53 1.42
N ILE A 62 8.98 -4.61 0.55
CA ILE A 62 7.83 -5.48 0.73
C ILE A 62 8.25 -6.95 0.74
N ARG A 63 9.08 -7.37 -0.22
CA ARG A 63 9.58 -8.74 -0.31
C ARG A 63 10.40 -9.15 0.91
N THR A 64 11.26 -8.26 1.41
CA THR A 64 12.14 -8.56 2.56
C THR A 64 11.35 -8.67 3.87
N HIS A 65 10.35 -7.81 4.09
CA HIS A 65 9.66 -7.75 5.39
C HIS A 65 8.40 -8.61 5.48
N PHE A 66 7.75 -8.89 4.36
CA PHE A 66 6.46 -9.60 4.32
C PHE A 66 6.52 -10.89 3.50
N GLY A 67 7.71 -11.26 3.02
CA GLY A 67 7.95 -12.49 2.28
C GLY A 67 7.50 -12.43 0.82
N SER A 68 7.62 -13.58 0.14
CA SER A 68 7.19 -13.75 -1.23
C SER A 68 5.67 -13.92 -1.33
N GLU A 69 5.07 -13.11 -2.20
CA GLU A 69 3.85 -13.39 -2.98
C GLU A 69 2.91 -14.49 -2.47
N SER A 70 1.98 -14.15 -1.56
CA SER A 70 0.71 -14.87 -1.44
C SER A 70 -0.27 -14.30 -2.49
N SER A 71 0.10 -14.44 -3.76
CA SER A 71 -0.52 -13.74 -4.89
C SER A 71 -1.89 -14.32 -5.24
N VAL A 72 -2.95 -13.55 -4.98
CA VAL A 72 -4.16 -13.67 -5.80
C VAL A 72 -3.89 -12.88 -7.07
N ILE A 73 -3.70 -13.58 -8.18
CA ILE A 73 -3.51 -12.97 -9.50
C ILE A 73 -4.89 -12.48 -9.97
N GLN A 74 -5.13 -11.17 -9.89
CA GLN A 74 -6.19 -10.51 -10.65
C GLN A 74 -5.53 -9.76 -11.81
N GLY A 75 -5.26 -10.47 -12.92
CA GLY A 75 -4.54 -9.93 -14.08
C GLY A 75 -3.03 -9.79 -13.84
N LYS A 76 -2.37 -8.77 -14.42
CA LYS A 76 -0.92 -8.50 -14.26
C LYS A 76 -0.56 -7.79 -12.93
N ILE A 77 -1.48 -7.79 -11.96
CA ILE A 77 -1.40 -7.03 -10.73
C ILE A 77 -1.23 -8.00 -9.56
N TYR A 78 -0.14 -7.82 -8.81
CA TYR A 78 0.25 -8.68 -7.70
C TYR A 78 -0.20 -8.08 -6.37
N TRP A 79 -0.87 -8.87 -5.56
CA TRP A 79 -1.37 -8.48 -4.24
C TRP A 79 -0.64 -9.25 -3.14
N HIS A 80 -0.15 -8.53 -2.12
CA HIS A 80 0.40 -9.13 -0.91
C HIS A 80 -0.64 -9.07 0.20
N ASN A 81 -0.90 -10.20 0.87
CA ASN A 81 -1.78 -10.22 2.03
C ASN A 81 -0.99 -9.82 3.29
N ILE A 82 -1.51 -8.85 4.03
CA ILE A 82 -0.94 -8.34 5.27
C ILE A 82 -1.97 -8.56 6.38
N SER A 83 -1.59 -9.28 7.43
CA SER A 83 -2.55 -9.74 8.44
C SER A 83 -2.90 -8.69 9.50
N ASN A 84 -2.07 -7.66 9.68
CA ASN A 84 -2.28 -6.66 10.74
C ASN A 84 -2.07 -5.22 10.24
N ILE A 85 -2.66 -4.27 10.96
CA ILE A 85 -2.60 -2.84 10.62
C ILE A 85 -1.22 -2.22 10.89
N GLY A 86 -0.46 -2.74 11.86
CA GLY A 86 0.87 -2.20 12.18
C GLY A 86 1.84 -2.31 11.01
N ASP A 87 1.79 -3.43 10.30
CA ASP A 87 2.60 -3.67 9.10
C ASP A 87 2.15 -2.81 7.92
N VAL A 88 0.84 -2.61 7.76
CA VAL A 88 0.31 -1.64 6.78
C VAL A 88 0.82 -0.24 7.08
N SER A 89 0.81 0.20 8.35
CA SER A 89 1.35 1.51 8.73
C SER A 89 2.84 1.63 8.44
N LYS A 90 3.64 0.59 8.69
CA LYS A 90 5.08 0.58 8.32
C LYS A 90 5.29 0.75 6.82
N ILE A 91 4.46 0.11 6.00
CA ILE A 91 4.52 0.23 4.53
C ILE A 91 4.18 1.65 4.09
N ILE A 92 3.12 2.25 4.67
CA ILE A 92 2.73 3.65 4.39
C ILE A 92 3.85 4.62 4.79
N HIS A 93 4.40 4.47 6.00
CA HIS A 93 5.48 5.33 6.47
C HIS A 93 6.73 5.20 5.60
N ARG A 94 7.15 3.98 5.26
CA ARG A 94 8.29 3.75 4.36
C ARG A 94 8.06 4.37 2.98
N PHE A 95 6.84 4.33 2.48
CA PHE A 95 6.50 4.98 1.21
C PHE A 95 6.52 6.52 1.32
N GLY A 96 6.21 7.06 2.50
CA GLY A 96 6.19 8.50 2.78
C GLY A 96 7.52 9.11 3.21
N GLU A 97 8.58 8.32 3.40
CA GLU A 97 9.92 8.83 3.70
C GLU A 97 10.44 9.74 2.56
N PRO A 98 11.25 10.78 2.85
CA PRO A 98 11.82 11.68 1.84
C PRO A 98 12.68 10.98 0.78
#